data_AF-A0A961QF25-F1
#
_entry.id   AF-A0A961QF25-F1
#
_cell.length_a   1.000
_cell.length_b   1.000
_cell.length_c   1.000
_cell.angle_alpha   90.00
_cell.angle_beta   90.00
_cell.angle_gamma   90.00
#
_symmetry.space_group_name_H-M   'P 1'
#
loop_
_entity.id
_entity.type
_entity.pdbx_description
1 polymer ?
#
loop_
_entity_poly.entity_id
_entity_poly.type
_entity_poly.pdbx_seq_one_letter_code
_entity_poly.pdbx_strand_id
1 'polypeptide(L)'
;MSMHSTIRNLLAAASLATGLAGAPALAETYGGGGSLTSFDGCQAQGWSNGQMLRARFVPADDNDGVVNLISLFLPNGGAINLSIVEPFERATAWRRMTGVATWDSVARWDPRPRFRIRQLTLYPPGSTLANATDIEMRINIDHFNWMQGCRAVLLLALRRVVPVSSE
;
A
#
# COMPACT_ATOMS: atom_id res chain seq x y z
N MET A 1 10.89 -2.47 -81.57
CA MET A 1 10.95 -3.91 -81.22
C MET A 1 11.27 -4.05 -79.74
N SER A 2 10.47 -4.87 -79.07
CA SER A 2 10.71 -5.58 -77.80
C SER A 2 10.89 -4.79 -76.48
N MET A 3 9.79 -4.71 -75.73
CA MET A 3 9.57 -5.41 -74.44
C MET A 3 10.82 -5.98 -73.75
N HIS A 4 11.04 -5.62 -72.48
CA HIS A 4 11.30 -6.56 -71.36
C HIS A 4 10.83 -5.94 -70.04
N SER A 5 9.84 -6.60 -69.44
CA SER A 5 9.39 -6.46 -68.05
C SER A 5 10.42 -7.12 -67.12
N THR A 6 10.81 -6.50 -66.00
CA THR A 6 11.39 -7.24 -64.88
C THR A 6 11.22 -6.54 -63.53
N ILE A 7 10.22 -7.03 -62.77
CA ILE A 7 10.28 -7.44 -61.35
C ILE A 7 10.46 -6.36 -60.26
N ARG A 8 9.34 -6.19 -59.53
CA ARG A 8 9.17 -5.75 -58.14
C ARG A 8 10.32 -6.20 -57.21
N ASN A 9 10.77 -5.30 -56.33
CA ASN A 9 11.16 -5.69 -54.98
C ASN A 9 10.66 -4.67 -53.97
N LEU A 10 9.73 -5.14 -53.13
CA LEU A 10 9.34 -4.56 -51.85
C LEU A 10 10.57 -4.46 -50.95
N LEU A 11 10.80 -3.31 -50.34
CA LEU A 11 11.42 -3.24 -49.01
C LEU A 11 10.75 -2.09 -48.25
N ALA A 12 9.75 -2.46 -47.46
CA ALA A 12 9.20 -1.65 -46.39
C ALA A 12 10.31 -1.42 -45.35
N ALA A 13 10.77 -0.18 -45.21
CA ALA A 13 11.64 0.19 -44.10
C ALA A 13 10.78 0.24 -42.83
N ALA A 14 10.99 -0.75 -41.97
CA ALA A 14 10.28 -0.95 -40.73
C ALA A 14 10.53 0.20 -39.74
N SER A 15 9.50 1.01 -39.50
CA SER A 15 9.43 2.00 -38.42
C SER A 15 9.11 1.31 -37.09
N LEU A 16 10.05 0.59 -36.47
CA LEU A 16 9.80 -0.12 -35.20
C LEU A 16 11.07 -0.19 -34.32
N ALA A 17 11.38 0.88 -33.57
CA ALA A 17 12.32 0.78 -32.44
C ALA A 17 12.22 1.92 -31.41
N THR A 18 11.05 2.52 -31.20
CA THR A 18 10.78 3.33 -29.99
C THR A 18 9.76 2.61 -29.12
N GLY A 19 10.06 1.35 -28.81
CA GLY A 19 9.36 0.57 -27.81
C GLY A 19 9.90 0.93 -26.43
N LEU A 20 9.30 1.96 -25.83
CA LEU A 20 8.97 2.02 -24.40
C LEU A 20 9.82 1.12 -23.48
N ALA A 21 11.03 1.55 -23.16
CA ALA A 21 11.68 1.16 -21.91
C ALA A 21 11.02 1.91 -20.74
N GLY A 22 9.70 1.86 -20.65
CA GLY A 22 8.98 2.14 -19.43
C GLY A 22 9.02 0.85 -18.62
N ALA A 23 10.14 0.56 -17.98
CA ALA A 23 10.11 -0.39 -16.89
C ALA A 23 8.98 0.08 -15.96
N PRO A 24 8.02 -0.78 -15.57
CA PRO A 24 7.05 -0.39 -14.57
C PRO A 24 7.87 0.11 -13.38
N ALA A 25 7.71 1.38 -13.02
CA ALA A 25 8.22 1.86 -11.74
C ALA A 25 7.62 0.91 -10.71
N LEU A 26 8.45 0.05 -10.12
CA LEU A 26 7.96 -0.95 -9.18
C LEU A 26 7.37 -0.17 -8.03
N ALA A 27 6.04 -0.15 -7.91
CA ALA A 27 5.34 0.46 -6.79
C ALA A 27 6.07 0.07 -5.49
N GLU A 28 6.64 1.07 -4.84
CA GLU A 28 7.71 0.82 -3.88
C GLU A 28 7.16 0.09 -2.68
N THR A 29 7.57 -1.16 -2.48
CA THR A 29 7.10 -1.92 -1.34
C THR A 29 7.94 -1.59 -0.12
N TYR A 30 7.28 -1.30 1.00
CA TYR A 30 7.89 -1.19 2.32
C TYR A 30 7.50 -2.40 3.16
N GLY A 31 8.47 -2.95 3.88
CA GLY A 31 8.29 -4.08 4.79
C GLY A 31 8.87 -3.77 6.16
N GLY A 32 8.28 -4.34 7.21
CA GLY A 32 8.76 -4.15 8.57
C GLY A 32 7.75 -4.66 9.57
N GLY A 33 7.56 -3.88 10.64
CA GLY A 33 6.65 -4.26 11.71
C GLY A 33 6.22 -3.08 12.54
N GLY A 34 5.59 -3.40 13.66
CA GLY A 34 4.98 -2.39 14.51
C GLY A 34 4.15 -2.98 15.62
N SER A 35 3.29 -2.14 16.20
CA SER A 35 2.28 -2.57 17.18
C SER A 35 0.90 -2.03 16.87
N LEU A 36 -0.11 -2.82 17.24
CA LEU A 36 -1.42 -2.30 17.62
C LEU A 36 -1.46 -2.11 19.13
N THR A 37 -1.92 -0.96 19.57
CA THR A 37 -1.97 -0.57 20.99
C THR A 37 -3.18 0.32 21.27
N SER A 38 -3.33 0.73 22.53
CA SER A 38 -4.35 1.67 22.99
C SER A 38 -5.78 1.26 22.59
N PHE A 39 -6.13 0.01 22.90
CA PHE A 39 -7.44 -0.58 22.62
C PHE A 39 -8.51 -0.02 23.57
N ASP A 40 -9.31 0.92 23.08
CA ASP A 40 -10.46 1.50 23.79
C ASP A 40 -11.75 0.96 23.16
N GLY A 41 -12.67 0.40 23.96
CA GLY A 41 -13.92 -0.19 23.46
C GLY A 41 -13.79 -1.48 22.63
N CYS A 42 -12.64 -2.17 22.65
CA CYS A 42 -12.37 -3.36 21.83
C CYS A 42 -12.40 -4.69 22.62
N GLN A 43 -12.61 -4.64 23.93
CA GLN A 43 -12.41 -5.76 24.86
C GLN A 43 -13.35 -6.94 24.59
N ALA A 44 -14.55 -6.67 24.04
CA ALA A 44 -15.53 -7.70 23.71
C ALA A 44 -15.02 -8.74 22.70
N GLN A 45 -14.00 -8.40 21.90
CA GLN A 45 -13.33 -9.33 20.97
C GLN A 45 -11.89 -9.68 21.39
N GLY A 46 -11.56 -9.51 22.67
CA GLY A 46 -10.28 -9.92 23.24
C GLY A 46 -9.11 -8.95 23.01
N TRP A 47 -9.35 -7.82 22.33
CA TRP A 47 -8.34 -6.77 22.15
C TRP A 47 -8.17 -5.96 23.43
N SER A 48 -7.07 -6.19 24.12
CA SER A 48 -6.81 -5.61 25.46
C SER A 48 -5.35 -5.24 25.68
N ASN A 49 -4.43 -6.07 25.19
CA ASN A 49 -2.99 -5.86 25.30
C ASN A 49 -2.38 -5.48 23.96
N GLY A 50 -1.32 -4.66 24.00
CA GLY A 50 -0.56 -4.32 22.81
C GLY A 50 -0.03 -5.57 22.10
N GLN A 51 -0.15 -5.60 20.77
CA GLN A 51 0.30 -6.73 19.95
C GLN A 51 1.34 -6.26 18.94
N MET A 52 2.49 -6.92 18.94
CA MET A 52 3.47 -6.78 17.87
C MET A 52 2.92 -7.40 16.59
N LEU A 53 3.24 -6.81 15.45
CA LEU A 53 2.81 -7.32 14.15
C LEU A 53 3.93 -7.10 13.13
N ARG A 54 3.90 -7.92 12.07
CA ARG A 54 4.63 -7.60 10.84
C ARG A 54 3.71 -6.76 9.96
N ALA A 55 4.31 -5.91 9.14
CA ALA A 55 3.56 -5.04 8.26
C ALA A 55 4.23 -4.91 6.89
N ARG A 56 3.39 -4.73 5.88
CA ARG A 56 3.77 -4.33 4.53
C ARG A 56 2.97 -3.10 4.15
N PHE A 57 3.62 -2.15 3.51
CA PHE A 57 2.98 -0.96 2.94
C PHE A 57 3.34 -0.85 1.48
N VAL A 58 2.36 -0.55 0.65
CA VAL A 58 2.53 -0.23 -0.77
C VAL A 58 1.86 1.12 -0.98
N PRO A 59 2.63 2.21 -1.21
CA PRO A 59 2.07 3.50 -1.53
C PRO A 59 1.40 3.44 -2.90
N ALA A 60 0.42 4.31 -3.10
CA ALA A 60 -0.11 4.57 -4.42
C ALA A 60 0.98 5.17 -5.32
N ASP A 61 1.01 4.81 -6.60
CA ASP A 61 1.81 5.54 -7.59
C ASP A 61 1.24 6.96 -7.76
N ASP A 62 2.12 7.95 -7.91
CA ASP A 62 1.77 9.38 -7.94
C ASP A 62 0.85 9.78 -9.13
N ASN A 63 0.55 8.85 -10.05
CA ASN A 63 -0.32 9.07 -11.21
C ASN A 63 -1.55 8.11 -11.18
N ASP A 64 -2.75 8.69 -11.17
CA ASP A 64 -4.02 8.07 -11.55
C ASP A 64 -4.62 6.95 -10.66
N GLY A 65 -4.93 7.28 -9.40
CA GLY A 65 -6.01 6.59 -8.67
C GLY A 65 -5.64 5.23 -8.08
N VAL A 66 -4.37 5.05 -7.71
CA VAL A 66 -3.89 3.85 -7.02
C VAL A 66 -4.21 3.95 -5.52
N VAL A 67 -4.53 2.80 -4.92
CA VAL A 67 -4.92 2.67 -3.51
C VAL A 67 -3.67 2.40 -2.69
N ASN A 68 -3.43 3.20 -1.64
CA ASN A 68 -2.41 2.88 -0.65
C ASN A 68 -2.85 1.62 0.12
N LEU A 69 -1.99 0.61 0.19
CA LEU A 69 -2.27 -0.67 0.84
C LEU A 69 -1.39 -0.85 2.08
N ILE A 70 -2.01 -1.11 3.23
CA ILE A 70 -1.33 -1.56 4.45
C ILE A 70 -1.81 -2.98 4.76
N SER A 71 -0.89 -3.93 4.77
CA SER A 71 -1.13 -5.30 5.24
C SER A 71 -0.48 -5.48 6.61
N LEU A 72 -1.26 -5.93 7.59
CA LEU A 72 -0.82 -6.23 8.95
C LEU A 72 -0.91 -7.74 9.14
N PHE A 73 0.16 -8.36 9.61
CA PHE A 73 0.23 -9.79 9.90
C PHE A 73 0.38 -9.98 11.40
N LEU A 74 -0.66 -10.52 12.02
CA LEU A 74 -0.75 -10.72 13.45
C LEU A 74 0.00 -11.97 13.91
N PRO A 75 0.43 -12.03 15.19
CA PRO A 75 1.13 -13.19 15.75
C PRO A 75 0.31 -14.48 15.74
N ASN A 76 -1.02 -14.37 15.77
CA ASN A 76 -1.94 -15.51 15.75
C ASN A 76 -2.15 -16.11 14.35
N GLY A 77 -1.35 -15.72 13.36
CA GLY A 77 -1.45 -16.18 11.97
C GLY A 77 -2.48 -15.43 11.13
N GLY A 78 -3.21 -14.48 11.72
CA GLY A 78 -4.16 -13.66 11.02
C GLY A 78 -3.51 -12.54 10.18
N ALA A 79 -4.25 -12.01 9.19
CA ALA A 79 -3.89 -10.73 8.56
C ALA A 79 -5.06 -9.73 8.46
N ILE A 80 -4.75 -8.44 8.45
CA ILE A 80 -5.68 -7.33 8.17
C ILE A 80 -5.12 -6.55 6.99
N ASN A 81 -5.90 -6.41 5.93
CA ASN A 81 -5.53 -5.64 4.74
C ASN A 81 -6.38 -4.38 4.67
N LEU A 82 -5.72 -3.23 4.58
CA LEU A 82 -6.32 -1.91 4.66
C LEU A 82 -5.99 -1.13 3.39
N SER A 83 -7.03 -0.66 2.73
CA SER A 83 -7.01 0.10 1.50
C SER A 83 -7.42 1.56 1.77
N ILE A 84 -6.61 2.49 1.29
CA ILE A 84 -6.77 3.93 1.47
C ILE A 84 -6.71 4.61 0.10
N VAL A 85 -7.85 5.18 -0.31
CA VAL A 85 -8.03 5.83 -1.62
C VAL A 85 -7.76 7.35 -1.54
N GLU A 86 -7.49 7.86 -0.35
CA GLU A 86 -7.19 9.28 -0.10
C GLU A 86 -5.66 9.50 -0.07
N PRO A 87 -5.17 10.75 -0.25
CA PRO A 87 -3.74 11.07 -0.10
C PRO A 87 -3.17 10.52 1.21
N PHE A 88 -1.97 9.95 1.15
CA PHE A 88 -1.34 9.34 2.31
C PHE A 88 -0.41 10.33 3.02
N GLU A 89 -1.01 11.16 3.87
CA GLU A 89 -0.35 12.27 4.55
C GLU A 89 -0.92 12.48 5.95
N ARG A 90 -0.23 13.27 6.78
CA ARG A 90 -0.74 13.64 8.11
C ARG A 90 -2.08 14.36 7.97
N ALA A 91 -3.05 13.97 8.79
CA ALA A 91 -4.39 14.53 8.75
C ALA A 91 -4.97 14.71 10.15
N THR A 92 -5.69 15.81 10.34
CA THR A 92 -6.49 16.06 11.56
C THR A 92 -7.87 15.41 11.46
N ALA A 93 -8.44 15.39 10.25
CA ALA A 93 -9.72 14.77 9.94
C ALA A 93 -9.63 13.24 9.87
N TRP A 94 -10.75 12.57 10.17
CA TRP A 94 -10.92 11.15 9.96
C TRP A 94 -11.18 10.86 8.48
N ARG A 95 -10.42 9.92 7.94
CA ARG A 95 -10.47 9.45 6.56
C ARG A 95 -11.06 8.04 6.51
N ARG A 96 -11.67 7.68 5.39
CA ARG A 96 -12.30 6.35 5.24
C ARG A 96 -11.28 5.30 4.82
N MET A 97 -11.35 4.15 5.46
CA MET A 97 -10.58 2.97 5.09
C MET A 97 -11.52 1.88 4.62
N THR A 98 -11.13 1.16 3.57
CA THR A 98 -11.76 -0.11 3.19
C THR A 98 -10.79 -1.23 3.50
N GLY A 99 -11.27 -2.46 3.67
CA GLY A 99 -10.37 -3.55 4.01
C GLY A 99 -11.09 -4.87 4.25
N VAL A 100 -10.28 -5.89 4.55
CA VAL A 100 -10.71 -7.25 4.93
C VAL A 100 -9.73 -7.81 5.96
N ALA A 101 -10.21 -8.63 6.89
CA ALA A 101 -9.36 -9.47 7.74
C ALA A 101 -9.39 -10.92 7.25
N THR A 102 -8.27 -11.62 7.24
CA THR A 102 -8.17 -12.97 6.63
C THR A 102 -8.95 -14.04 7.40
N TRP A 103 -9.15 -13.86 8.71
CA TRP A 103 -10.03 -14.73 9.50
C TRP A 103 -11.49 -14.31 9.44
N ASP A 104 -11.81 -13.31 8.61
CA ASP A 104 -13.13 -12.70 8.55
C ASP A 104 -13.50 -12.30 7.12
N SER A 105 -14.28 -13.14 6.45
CA SER A 105 -14.90 -12.68 5.21
C SER A 105 -15.94 -11.63 5.56
N VAL A 106 -15.83 -10.41 5.04
CA VAL A 106 -16.76 -9.75 4.10
C VAL A 106 -16.38 -8.26 3.96
N ALA A 107 -16.16 -7.80 2.73
CA ALA A 107 -15.90 -6.41 2.34
C ALA A 107 -17.06 -5.40 2.61
N ARG A 108 -17.98 -5.65 3.56
CA ARG A 108 -19.23 -4.89 3.72
C ARG A 108 -19.70 -4.67 5.17
N TRP A 109 -18.80 -4.70 6.15
CA TRP A 109 -19.22 -4.47 7.52
C TRP A 109 -19.28 -2.98 7.87
N ASP A 110 -20.38 -2.60 8.51
CA ASP A 110 -20.60 -1.29 9.09
C ASP A 110 -20.61 -1.45 10.63
N PRO A 111 -19.93 -0.58 11.39
CA PRO A 111 -19.28 0.63 10.93
C PRO A 111 -17.96 0.37 10.18
N ARG A 112 -17.75 1.10 9.08
CA ARG A 112 -16.47 1.06 8.37
C ARG A 112 -15.34 1.64 9.23
N PRO A 113 -14.15 1.02 9.23
CA PRO A 113 -12.96 1.58 9.85
C PRO A 113 -12.65 2.98 9.30
N ARG A 114 -12.28 3.87 10.22
CA ARG A 114 -11.81 5.21 9.92
C ARG A 114 -10.41 5.36 10.46
N PHE A 115 -9.59 6.15 9.80
CA PHE A 115 -8.22 6.36 10.22
C PHE A 115 -7.84 7.82 10.16
N ARG A 116 -6.78 8.18 10.89
CA ARG A 116 -6.07 9.44 10.70
C ARG A 116 -4.59 9.21 10.96
N ILE A 117 -3.75 9.67 10.03
CA ILE A 117 -2.30 9.60 10.18
C ILE A 117 -1.90 10.78 11.08
N ARG A 118 -1.46 10.46 12.30
CA ARG A 118 -1.04 11.44 13.32
C ARG A 118 0.42 11.84 13.15
N GLN A 119 1.24 10.88 12.73
CA GLN A 119 2.65 11.07 12.45
C GLN A 119 2.99 10.26 11.21
N LEU A 120 3.76 10.90 10.32
CA LEU A 120 4.38 10.28 9.15
C LEU A 120 5.77 10.91 9.06
N THR A 121 6.79 10.12 9.35
CA THR A 121 8.19 10.53 9.22
C THR A 121 8.81 9.71 8.11
N LEU A 122 9.42 10.40 7.15
CA LEU A 122 10.10 9.80 6.01
C LEU A 122 11.60 10.04 6.16
N TYR A 123 12.38 8.99 5.89
CA TYR A 123 13.83 9.06 5.93
C TYR A 123 14.41 8.82 4.53
N PRO A 124 15.39 9.62 4.09
CA PRO A 124 15.89 10.83 4.74
C PRO A 124 14.81 11.93 4.85
N PRO A 125 14.94 12.88 5.79
CA PRO A 125 13.97 13.97 5.92
C PRO A 125 13.78 14.76 4.62
N GLY A 126 12.54 15.08 4.27
CA GLY A 126 12.20 15.77 3.02
C GLY A 126 11.93 14.84 1.81
N SER A 127 12.05 13.53 1.99
CA SER A 127 11.69 12.54 0.96
C SER A 127 10.19 12.54 0.65
N THR A 128 9.83 12.07 -0.55
CA THR A 128 8.47 11.63 -0.88
C THR A 128 8.27 10.17 -0.46
N LEU A 129 7.03 9.68 -0.44
CA LEU A 129 6.76 8.25 -0.25
C LEU A 129 7.42 7.39 -1.33
N ALA A 130 7.62 7.95 -2.53
CA ALA A 130 8.32 7.30 -3.64
C ALA A 130 9.86 7.35 -3.52
N ASN A 131 10.45 8.02 -2.53
CA ASN A 131 11.91 8.13 -2.42
C ASN A 131 12.45 7.83 -1.00
N ALA A 132 11.57 7.58 -0.04
CA ALA A 132 11.96 7.25 1.32
C ALA A 132 12.64 5.87 1.42
N THR A 133 13.70 5.77 2.20
CA THR A 133 14.31 4.48 2.58
C THR A 133 13.57 3.84 3.74
N ASP A 134 13.11 4.66 4.69
CA ASP A 134 12.40 4.23 5.88
C ASP A 134 11.20 5.14 6.14
N ILE A 135 10.14 4.54 6.69
CA ILE A 135 8.88 5.20 7.01
C ILE A 135 8.49 4.84 8.44
N GLU A 136 8.26 5.86 9.26
CA GLU A 136 7.65 5.71 10.58
C GLU A 136 6.26 6.33 10.59
N MET A 137 5.27 5.60 11.13
CA MET A 137 3.88 6.03 11.14
C MET A 137 3.22 5.82 12.49
N ARG A 138 2.38 6.79 12.86
CA ARG A 138 1.36 6.62 13.89
C ARG A 138 0.00 6.88 13.30
N ILE A 139 -0.84 5.85 13.29
CA ILE A 139 -2.19 5.90 12.74
C ILE A 139 -3.16 5.65 13.88
N ASN A 140 -4.09 6.57 14.09
CA ASN A 140 -5.23 6.28 14.94
C ASN A 140 -6.31 5.64 14.07
N ILE A 141 -6.94 4.58 14.59
CA ILE A 141 -8.02 3.86 13.93
C ILE A 141 -9.25 3.94 14.85
N ASP A 142 -10.39 4.24 14.26
CA ASP A 142 -11.71 4.19 14.88
C ASP A 142 -12.55 3.17 14.11
N HIS A 143 -13.43 2.48 14.82
CA HIS A 143 -14.08 1.26 14.32
C HIS A 143 -13.07 0.17 13.91
N PHE A 144 -12.02 -0.01 14.71
CA PHE A 144 -11.04 -1.06 14.51
C PHE A 144 -11.72 -2.44 14.57
N ASN A 145 -11.29 -3.35 13.71
CA ASN A 145 -11.92 -4.66 13.50
C ASN A 145 -13.44 -4.58 13.27
N TRP A 146 -13.91 -3.51 12.59
CA TRP A 146 -15.33 -3.26 12.27
C TRP A 146 -16.25 -3.18 13.49
N MET A 147 -15.72 -2.89 14.68
CA MET A 147 -16.52 -2.76 15.90
C MET A 147 -16.84 -1.30 16.21
N GLN A 148 -18.13 -0.99 16.40
CA GLN A 148 -18.54 0.36 16.77
C GLN A 148 -17.88 0.82 18.09
N GLY A 149 -17.30 2.02 18.09
CA GLY A 149 -16.60 2.58 19.25
C GLY A 149 -15.23 1.96 19.56
N CYS A 150 -14.82 0.87 18.92
CA CYS A 150 -13.49 0.28 19.12
C CYS A 150 -12.41 1.13 18.46
N ARG A 151 -11.46 1.63 19.25
CA ARG A 151 -10.33 2.45 18.81
C ARG A 151 -9.02 1.74 19.09
N ALA A 152 -8.09 1.88 18.15
CA ALA A 152 -6.73 1.38 18.27
C ALA A 152 -5.74 2.40 17.72
N VAL A 153 -4.49 2.26 18.13
CA VAL A 153 -3.35 2.98 17.58
C VAL A 153 -2.42 1.99 16.93
N LEU A 154 -2.13 2.22 15.65
CA LEU A 154 -1.15 1.48 14.87
C LEU A 154 0.14 2.29 14.79
N LEU A 155 1.22 1.70 15.30
CA LEU A 155 2.58 2.24 15.20
C LEU A 155 3.35 1.36 14.22
N LEU A 156 3.97 1.94 13.20
CA LEU A 156 4.73 1.21 12.19
C LEU A 156 6.13 1.81 12.03
N ALA A 157 7.11 0.94 11.83
CA ALA A 157 8.44 1.27 11.34
C ALA A 157 8.76 0.32 10.18
N LEU A 158 8.86 0.88 8.98
CA LEU A 158 8.99 0.13 7.73
C LEU A 158 10.22 0.59 6.97
N ARG A 159 10.82 -0.35 6.23
CA ARG A 159 11.95 -0.11 5.35
C ARG A 159 11.58 -0.49 3.92
N ARG A 160 12.09 0.25 2.96
CA ARG A 160 11.99 -0.07 1.54
C ARG A 160 12.55 -1.47 1.28
N VAL A 161 11.76 -2.32 0.63
CA VAL A 161 12.18 -3.64 0.17
C VAL A 161 12.87 -3.46 -1.16
N VAL A 162 14.17 -3.70 -1.21
CA VAL A 162 14.91 -3.76 -2.46
C VAL A 162 14.63 -5.12 -3.10
N PRO A 163 14.15 -5.19 -4.36
CA PRO A 163 14.02 -6.46 -5.05
C PRO A 163 15.39 -7.15 -5.09
N VAL A 164 15.46 -8.38 -4.63
CA VAL A 164 16.67 -9.19 -4.82
C VAL A 164 16.78 -9.45 -6.32
N SER A 165 17.80 -8.89 -6.97
CA SER A 165 18.11 -9.25 -8.35
C SER A 165 18.48 -10.73 -8.37
N SER A 166 17.70 -11.54 -9.09
CA SER A 166 18.11 -12.90 -9.43
C SER A 166 19.31 -12.79 -10.37
N GLU A 167 20.52 -12.99 -9.83
CA GLU A 167 21.70 -13.31 -10.63
C GLU A 167 21.58 -14.71 -11.27
#